data_AF-A0A7S2Q654-F1
#
_entry.id   AF-A0A7S2Q654-F1
#
_cell.length_a   1.000
_cell.length_b   1.000
_cell.length_c   1.000
_cell.angle_alpha   90.00
_cell.angle_beta   90.00
_cell.angle_gamma   90.00
#
_symmetry.space_group_name_H-M   'P 1'
#
loop_
_entity.id
_entity.type
_entity.pdbx_description
1 polymer ?
#
loop_
_entity_poly.entity_id
_entity_poly.type
_entity_poly.pdbx_seq_one_letter_code
_entity_poly.pdbx_strand_id
1 'polypeptide(L)'
;QQFVAKHALKMVTPVVEHLEAKFEQLSSVSAPLLSESDKLAFNATVLSARAMDVLRSYAAAASLTGREAFDRVRAGQESVGESEFVSFVLALPQLREHPDGELSEAQLRAAFKALDSVGSGRVEAGPFLEHLRTRLFCLAAVPLRTGPGAAEAVRDLAELEVLEVLDSVLPAAGASVRVRAEA
;
A
#
# COMPACT_ATOMS: atom_id res chain seq x y z
N GLN A 1 -11.77 -4.09 55.39
CA GLN A 1 -10.86 -4.51 54.30
C GLN A 1 -11.58 -4.94 53.01
N GLN A 2 -12.82 -5.44 53.05
CA GLN A 2 -13.59 -5.81 51.82
C GLN A 2 -13.88 -4.67 50.83
N PHE A 3 -14.02 -3.42 51.30
CA PHE A 3 -14.34 -2.27 50.45
C PHE A 3 -13.15 -1.87 49.55
N VAL A 4 -11.94 -1.91 50.10
CA VAL A 4 -10.69 -1.60 49.37
C VAL A 4 -10.40 -2.65 48.31
N ALA A 5 -10.63 -3.94 48.62
CA ALA A 5 -10.48 -5.03 47.65
C ALA A 5 -11.49 -4.93 46.49
N LYS A 6 -12.76 -4.62 46.78
CA LYS A 6 -13.79 -4.43 45.73
C LYS A 6 -13.51 -3.21 44.85
N HIS A 7 -13.03 -2.11 45.43
CA HIS A 7 -12.67 -0.92 44.66
C HIS A 7 -11.43 -1.16 43.78
N ALA A 8 -10.42 -1.84 44.31
CA ALA A 8 -9.23 -2.22 43.54
C ALA A 8 -9.59 -3.15 42.36
N LEU A 9 -10.42 -4.17 42.60
CA LEU A 9 -10.92 -5.05 41.54
C LEU A 9 -11.67 -4.25 40.46
N LYS A 10 -12.56 -3.34 40.85
CA LYS A 10 -13.34 -2.51 39.90
C LYS A 10 -12.47 -1.58 39.04
N MET A 11 -11.30 -1.19 39.53
CA MET A 11 -10.32 -0.37 38.80
C MET A 11 -9.41 -1.22 37.91
N VAL A 12 -9.08 -2.45 38.34
CA VAL A 12 -8.16 -3.35 37.62
C VAL A 12 -8.87 -4.08 36.47
N THR A 13 -10.12 -4.51 36.65
CA THR A 13 -10.90 -5.21 35.63
C THR A 13 -10.94 -4.50 34.27
N PRO A 14 -11.32 -3.20 34.15
CA PRO A 14 -11.35 -2.53 32.84
C PRO A 14 -9.95 -2.36 32.23
N VAL A 15 -8.90 -2.30 33.04
CA VAL A 15 -7.51 -2.22 32.55
C VAL A 15 -7.07 -3.55 31.96
N VAL A 16 -7.42 -4.67 32.62
CA VAL A 16 -7.15 -6.02 32.11
C VAL A 16 -7.94 -6.28 30.83
N GLU A 17 -9.23 -5.96 30.79
CA GLU A 17 -10.07 -6.09 29.58
C GLU A 17 -9.51 -5.26 28.42
N HIS A 18 -9.03 -4.04 28.68
CA HIS A 18 -8.40 -3.19 27.66
C HIS A 18 -7.06 -3.77 27.16
N LEU A 19 -6.26 -4.36 28.06
CA LEU A 19 -5.02 -5.03 27.72
C LEU A 19 -5.26 -6.28 26.88
N GLU A 20 -6.26 -7.09 27.22
CA GLU A 20 -6.66 -8.27 26.44
C GLU A 20 -7.13 -7.87 25.04
N ALA A 21 -7.96 -6.82 24.93
CA ALA A 21 -8.40 -6.32 23.63
C ALA A 21 -7.23 -5.83 22.75
N LYS A 22 -6.27 -5.11 23.35
CA LYS A 22 -5.05 -4.68 22.65
C LYS A 22 -4.15 -5.85 22.26
N PHE A 23 -4.04 -6.85 23.14
CA PHE A 23 -3.26 -8.05 22.86
C PHE A 23 -3.86 -8.83 21.69
N GLU A 24 -5.18 -8.98 21.64
CA GLU A 24 -5.86 -9.65 20.53
C GLU A 24 -5.69 -8.89 19.21
N GLN A 25 -5.79 -7.56 19.24
CA GLN A 25 -5.51 -6.71 18.07
C GLN A 25 -4.05 -6.85 17.61
N LEU A 26 -3.09 -6.79 18.54
CA LEU A 26 -1.68 -6.97 18.23
C LEU A 26 -1.39 -8.37 17.68
N SER A 27 -1.99 -9.40 18.28
CA SER A 27 -1.88 -10.79 17.85
C SER A 27 -2.42 -10.96 16.44
N SER A 28 -3.59 -10.40 16.13
CA SER A 28 -4.18 -10.42 14.79
C SER A 28 -3.33 -9.68 13.75
N VAL A 29 -2.86 -8.47 14.07
CA VAL A 29 -2.05 -7.66 13.14
C VAL A 29 -0.66 -8.26 12.91
N SER A 30 -0.09 -8.90 13.94
CA SER A 30 1.22 -9.55 13.84
C SER A 30 1.16 -11.01 13.42
N ALA A 31 -0.03 -11.63 13.36
CA ALA A 31 -0.21 -13.02 12.94
C ALA A 31 0.54 -13.35 11.64
N PRO A 32 0.57 -12.48 10.61
CA PRO A 32 1.32 -12.75 9.39
C PRO A 32 2.84 -12.87 9.55
N LEU A 33 3.39 -12.40 10.68
CA LEU A 33 4.82 -12.45 11.00
C LEU A 33 5.19 -13.68 11.84
N LEU A 34 4.21 -14.42 12.37
CA LEU A 34 4.42 -15.45 13.38
C LEU A 34 4.54 -16.86 12.78
N SER A 35 3.83 -17.18 11.70
CA SER A 35 3.90 -18.50 11.06
C SER A 35 4.81 -18.50 9.82
N GLU A 36 5.45 -19.63 9.51
CA GLU A 36 6.33 -19.74 8.34
C GLU A 36 5.57 -19.58 7.00
N SER A 37 4.34 -20.07 6.91
CA SER A 37 3.49 -19.85 5.72
C SER A 37 3.13 -18.38 5.55
N ASP A 38 2.82 -17.69 6.65
CA ASP A 38 2.39 -16.31 6.57
C ASP A 38 3.58 -15.36 6.34
N LYS A 39 4.78 -15.72 6.83
CA LYS A 39 6.02 -15.02 6.47
C LYS A 39 6.28 -15.07 4.97
N LEU A 40 6.03 -16.20 4.31
CA LEU A 40 6.18 -16.32 2.85
C LEU A 40 5.16 -15.44 2.12
N ALA A 41 3.90 -15.42 2.57
CA ALA A 41 2.86 -14.55 2.02
C ALA A 41 3.17 -13.07 2.24
N PHE A 42 3.67 -12.71 3.43
CA PHE A 42 4.12 -11.38 3.76
C PHE A 42 5.29 -10.95 2.88
N ASN A 43 6.31 -11.79 2.74
CA ASN A 43 7.45 -11.53 1.86
C ASN A 43 6.99 -11.34 0.41
N ALA A 44 6.08 -12.18 -0.10
CA ALA A 44 5.52 -12.02 -1.43
C ALA A 44 4.78 -10.68 -1.59
N THR A 45 4.07 -10.23 -0.55
CA THR A 45 3.38 -8.92 -0.52
C THR A 45 4.37 -7.75 -0.50
N VAL A 46 5.47 -7.85 0.26
CA VAL A 46 6.53 -6.84 0.25
C VAL A 46 7.20 -6.76 -1.13
N LEU A 47 7.49 -7.92 -1.74
CA LEU A 47 8.06 -7.98 -3.09
C LEU A 47 7.09 -7.42 -4.14
N SER A 48 5.79 -7.65 -4.00
CA SER A 48 4.79 -7.07 -4.91
C SER A 48 4.70 -5.57 -4.78
N ALA A 49 4.70 -5.02 -3.55
CA ALA A 49 4.75 -3.59 -3.32
C ALA A 49 5.96 -2.96 -4.03
N ARG A 50 7.14 -3.55 -3.86
CA ARG A 50 8.37 -3.07 -4.51
C ARG A 50 8.34 -3.19 -6.03
N ALA A 51 7.81 -4.28 -6.58
CA ALA A 51 7.64 -4.40 -8.03
C ALA A 51 6.68 -3.35 -8.59
N MET A 52 5.64 -3.00 -7.83
CA MET A 52 4.69 -1.94 -8.19
C MET A 52 5.31 -0.54 -8.05
N ASP A 53 6.25 -0.32 -7.12
CA ASP A 53 7.03 0.93 -7.04
C ASP A 53 7.94 1.13 -8.25
N VAL A 54 8.56 0.06 -8.75
CA VAL A 54 9.33 0.09 -10.01
C VAL A 54 8.41 0.47 -11.17
N LEU A 55 7.22 -0.15 -11.26
CA LEU A 55 6.23 0.17 -12.30
C LEU A 55 5.69 1.61 -12.18
N ARG A 56 5.46 2.11 -10.97
CA ARG A 56 5.11 3.51 -10.72
C ARG A 56 6.20 4.46 -11.21
N SER A 57 7.46 4.15 -10.88
CA SER A 57 8.62 4.95 -11.30
C SER A 57 8.75 4.98 -12.82
N TYR A 58 8.53 3.84 -13.48
CA TYR A 58 8.47 3.75 -14.94
C TYR A 58 7.31 4.58 -15.52
N ALA A 59 6.11 4.44 -14.97
CA ALA A 59 4.94 5.19 -15.43
C ALA A 59 5.17 6.70 -15.29
N ALA A 60 5.76 7.14 -14.17
CA ALA A 60 6.12 8.54 -13.95
C ALA A 60 7.17 9.03 -14.97
N ALA A 61 8.25 8.28 -15.16
CA ALA A 61 9.31 8.64 -16.12
C ALA A 61 8.79 8.70 -17.57
N ALA A 62 7.85 7.83 -17.92
CA ALA A 62 7.22 7.78 -19.24
C ALA A 62 5.96 8.66 -19.36
N SER A 63 5.56 9.39 -18.31
CA SER A 63 4.32 10.19 -18.25
C SER A 63 3.05 9.41 -18.60
N LEU A 64 2.98 8.15 -18.15
CA LEU A 64 1.86 7.25 -18.37
C LEU A 64 0.90 7.28 -17.17
N THR A 65 -0.39 7.13 -17.45
CA THR A 65 -1.39 6.77 -16.43
C THR A 65 -1.22 5.32 -15.99
N GLY A 66 -1.77 4.97 -14.82
CA GLY A 66 -1.77 3.57 -14.36
C GLY A 66 -2.44 2.62 -15.35
N ARG A 67 -3.47 3.08 -16.07
CA ARG A 67 -4.15 2.28 -17.11
C ARG A 67 -3.25 2.03 -18.31
N GLU A 68 -2.54 3.06 -18.77
CA GLU A 68 -1.58 2.91 -19.87
C GLU A 68 -0.39 2.03 -19.45
N ALA A 69 0.08 2.14 -18.21
CA ALA A 69 1.09 1.24 -17.67
C ALA A 69 0.61 -0.21 -17.66
N PHE A 70 -0.62 -0.48 -17.19
CA PHE A 70 -1.25 -1.80 -17.28
C PHE A 70 -1.35 -2.30 -18.73
N ASP A 71 -1.75 -1.44 -19.67
CA ASP A 71 -1.85 -1.78 -21.09
C ASP A 71 -0.49 -2.14 -21.71
N ARG A 72 0.60 -1.53 -21.25
CA ARG A 72 1.96 -1.90 -21.64
C ARG A 72 2.38 -3.25 -21.08
N VAL A 73 2.11 -3.50 -19.81
CA VAL A 73 2.47 -4.76 -19.15
C VAL A 73 1.71 -5.94 -19.75
N ARG A 74 0.40 -5.80 -20.02
CA ARG A 74 -0.40 -6.89 -20.61
C ARG A 74 -0.07 -7.19 -22.06
N ALA A 75 0.74 -6.37 -22.73
CA ALA A 75 1.19 -6.59 -24.11
C ALA A 75 0.05 -6.96 -25.10
N GLY A 76 -1.12 -6.31 -24.96
CA GLY A 76 -2.31 -6.56 -25.79
C GLY A 76 -3.23 -7.70 -25.33
N GLN A 77 -2.87 -8.46 -24.29
CA GLN A 77 -3.75 -9.46 -23.66
C GLN A 77 -4.84 -8.81 -22.80
N GLU A 78 -5.93 -9.51 -22.48
CA GLU A 78 -7.00 -8.95 -21.64
C GLU A 78 -6.57 -8.69 -20.18
N SER A 79 -5.65 -9.51 -19.68
CA SER A 79 -5.11 -9.50 -18.32
C SER A 79 -3.60 -9.65 -18.33
N VAL A 80 -2.94 -9.29 -17.23
CA VAL A 80 -1.50 -9.50 -17.07
C VAL A 80 -1.24 -10.94 -16.59
N GLY A 81 -0.44 -11.70 -17.34
CA GLY A 81 0.08 -12.99 -16.91
C GLY A 81 1.41 -12.87 -16.19
N GLU A 82 1.82 -13.93 -15.49
CA GLU A 82 3.08 -13.96 -14.72
C GLU A 82 4.29 -13.69 -15.63
N SER A 83 4.35 -14.33 -16.80
CA SER A 83 5.44 -14.18 -17.76
C SER A 83 5.59 -12.75 -18.28
N GLU A 84 4.47 -12.13 -18.64
CA GLU A 84 4.39 -10.77 -19.16
C GLU A 84 4.83 -9.78 -18.08
N PHE A 85 4.34 -9.94 -16.86
CA PHE A 85 4.74 -9.12 -15.72
C PHE A 85 6.25 -9.21 -15.44
N VAL A 86 6.76 -10.43 -15.28
CA VAL A 86 8.16 -10.67 -14.91
C VAL A 86 9.10 -10.16 -16.00
N SER A 87 8.84 -10.48 -17.26
CA SER A 87 9.66 -10.03 -18.39
C SER A 87 9.65 -8.51 -18.55
N PHE A 88 8.48 -7.88 -18.36
CA PHE A 88 8.35 -6.43 -18.44
C PHE A 88 9.16 -5.74 -17.34
N VAL A 89 8.97 -6.15 -16.07
CA VAL A 89 9.64 -5.50 -14.92
C VAL A 89 11.16 -5.72 -14.96
N LEU A 90 11.63 -6.91 -15.35
CA LEU A 90 13.08 -7.17 -15.50
C LEU A 90 13.75 -6.30 -16.58
N ALA A 91 12.99 -5.89 -17.60
CA ALA A 91 13.49 -5.04 -18.69
C ALA A 91 13.56 -3.55 -18.32
N LEU A 92 12.96 -3.14 -17.20
CA LEU A 92 12.90 -1.73 -16.81
C LEU A 92 14.25 -1.26 -16.23
N PRO A 93 14.82 -0.14 -16.70
CA PRO A 93 15.99 0.45 -16.07
C PRO A 93 15.70 0.88 -14.61
N GLN A 94 14.45 1.25 -14.32
CA GLN A 94 14.00 1.64 -12.97
C GLN A 94 14.19 0.51 -11.94
N LEU A 95 14.24 -0.76 -12.36
CA LEU A 95 14.52 -1.86 -11.45
C LEU A 95 15.96 -1.80 -10.91
N ARG A 96 16.91 -1.36 -11.73
CA ARG A 96 18.33 -1.24 -11.37
C ARG A 96 18.63 0.02 -10.57
N GLU A 97 17.84 1.06 -10.82
CA GLU A 97 17.94 2.35 -10.16
C GLU A 97 17.16 2.42 -8.84
N HIS A 98 16.38 1.37 -8.51
CA HIS A 98 15.54 1.35 -7.31
C HIS A 98 16.39 1.36 -6.03
N PRO A 99 16.05 2.18 -5.02
CA PRO A 99 16.85 2.33 -3.79
C PRO A 99 17.03 1.02 -3.00
N ASP A 100 16.03 0.13 -3.06
CA ASP A 100 16.06 -1.18 -2.40
C ASP A 100 16.80 -2.27 -3.20
N GLY A 101 17.46 -1.90 -4.32
CA GLY A 101 18.24 -2.76 -5.20
C GLY A 101 17.42 -3.38 -6.35
N GLU A 102 17.98 -4.41 -6.99
CA GLU A 102 17.31 -5.20 -8.05
C GLU A 102 16.46 -6.35 -7.49
N LEU A 103 15.40 -6.73 -8.20
CA LEU A 103 14.61 -7.94 -7.92
C LEU A 103 15.00 -9.03 -8.91
N SER A 104 15.25 -10.24 -8.40
CA SER A 104 15.47 -11.41 -9.24
C SER A 104 14.17 -11.91 -9.87
N GLU A 105 14.27 -12.74 -10.91
CA GLU A 105 13.13 -13.37 -11.57
C GLU A 105 12.25 -14.14 -10.56
N ALA A 106 12.87 -14.92 -9.66
CA ALA A 106 12.16 -15.69 -8.65
C ALA A 106 11.37 -14.79 -7.68
N GLN A 107 11.94 -13.62 -7.32
CA GLN A 107 11.27 -12.64 -6.48
C GLN A 107 10.10 -11.97 -7.21
N LEU A 108 10.23 -11.68 -8.51
CA LEU A 108 9.13 -11.13 -9.31
C LEU A 108 8.00 -12.14 -9.52
N ARG A 109 8.29 -13.43 -9.63
CA ARG A 109 7.26 -14.48 -9.63
C ARG A 109 6.54 -14.57 -8.28
N ALA A 110 7.28 -14.47 -7.18
CA ALA A 110 6.66 -14.40 -5.85
C ALA A 110 5.79 -13.15 -5.68
N ALA A 111 6.27 -11.99 -6.16
CA ALA A 111 5.50 -10.75 -6.21
C ALA A 111 4.21 -10.90 -7.02
N PHE A 112 4.27 -11.53 -8.19
CA PHE A 112 3.09 -11.76 -9.03
C PHE A 112 2.05 -12.63 -8.33
N LYS A 113 2.47 -13.68 -7.61
CA LYS A 113 1.53 -14.50 -6.81
C LYS A 113 0.78 -13.71 -5.75
N ALA A 114 1.39 -12.66 -5.19
CA ALA A 114 0.71 -11.77 -4.25
C ALA A 114 -0.25 -10.78 -4.95
N LEU A 115 0.00 -10.44 -6.22
CA LEU A 115 -0.93 -9.64 -7.04
C LEU A 115 -2.13 -10.49 -7.51
N ASP A 116 -1.91 -11.76 -7.84
CA ASP A 116 -2.95 -12.73 -8.19
C ASP A 116 -3.59 -13.33 -6.93
N SER A 117 -4.29 -12.49 -6.18
CA SER A 117 -4.94 -12.86 -4.92
C SER A 117 -5.98 -13.99 -5.06
N VAL A 118 -6.47 -14.24 -6.28
CA VAL A 118 -7.45 -15.30 -6.60
C VAL A 118 -6.77 -16.58 -7.10
N GLY A 119 -5.46 -16.54 -7.39
CA GLY A 119 -4.69 -17.70 -7.86
C GLY A 119 -5.08 -18.18 -9.27
N SER A 120 -5.55 -17.26 -10.12
CA SER A 120 -6.01 -17.57 -11.48
C SER A 120 -4.87 -17.65 -12.52
N GLY A 121 -3.66 -17.27 -12.12
CA GLY A 121 -2.50 -17.05 -12.99
C GLY A 121 -2.57 -15.75 -13.79
N ARG A 122 -3.59 -14.91 -13.55
CA ARG A 122 -3.89 -13.69 -14.30
C ARG A 122 -4.36 -12.57 -13.39
N VAL A 123 -3.92 -11.36 -13.67
CA VAL A 123 -4.34 -10.16 -12.93
C VAL A 123 -5.08 -9.22 -13.87
N GLU A 124 -6.35 -8.97 -13.55
CA GLU A 124 -7.19 -8.02 -14.27
C GLU A 124 -6.82 -6.57 -13.94
N ALA A 125 -7.32 -5.64 -14.75
CA ALA A 125 -7.03 -4.22 -14.59
C ALA A 125 -7.41 -3.67 -13.21
N GLY A 126 -8.58 -4.05 -12.67
CA GLY A 126 -9.04 -3.54 -11.37
C GLY A 126 -8.04 -3.83 -10.25
N PRO A 127 -7.79 -5.10 -9.90
CA PRO A 127 -6.80 -5.48 -8.89
C PRO A 127 -5.42 -4.91 -9.15
N PHE A 128 -4.95 -4.92 -10.41
CA PHE A 128 -3.64 -4.36 -10.75
C PHE A 128 -3.55 -2.84 -10.46
N LEU A 129 -4.57 -2.08 -10.84
CA LEU A 129 -4.61 -0.64 -10.63
C LEU A 129 -4.72 -0.29 -9.14
N GLU A 130 -5.41 -1.09 -8.33
CA GLU A 130 -5.43 -0.92 -6.88
C GLU A 130 -4.02 -0.98 -6.29
N HIS A 131 -3.19 -1.91 -6.74
CA HIS A 131 -1.80 -2.02 -6.30
C HIS A 131 -0.89 -0.91 -6.82
N LEU A 132 -1.23 -0.29 -7.96
CA LEU A 132 -0.52 0.90 -8.46
C LEU A 132 -0.89 2.18 -7.72
N ARG A 133 -2.04 2.25 -7.04
CA ARG A 133 -2.44 3.45 -6.30
C ARG A 133 -1.41 3.82 -5.24
N THR A 134 -1.10 5.10 -5.17
CA THR A 134 -0.25 5.67 -4.12
C THR A 134 -1.13 6.20 -3.01
N ARG A 135 -0.92 5.71 -1.79
CA ARG A 135 -1.58 6.20 -0.58
C ARG A 135 -0.56 6.95 0.27
N LEU A 136 -0.95 8.12 0.74
CA LEU A 136 -0.17 8.95 1.65
C LEU A 136 -0.90 9.02 2.99
N PHE A 137 -0.14 9.23 4.06
CA PHE A 137 -0.68 9.51 5.38
C PHE A 137 -0.37 10.95 5.74
N CYS A 138 -1.34 11.66 6.26
CA CYS A 138 -1.12 13.01 6.78
C CYS A 138 -0.32 12.92 8.08
N LEU A 139 0.88 13.50 8.15
CA LEU A 139 1.71 13.45 9.38
C LEU A 139 1.36 14.54 10.39
N ALA A 140 0.57 15.53 10.00
CA ALA A 140 0.13 16.63 10.83
C ALA A 140 -1.17 17.19 10.24
N ALA A 141 -1.95 17.93 11.03
CA ALA A 141 -3.17 18.54 10.52
C ALA A 141 -2.87 19.56 9.40
N VAL A 142 -3.48 19.37 8.23
CA VAL A 142 -3.29 20.24 7.06
C VAL A 142 -4.64 20.63 6.46
N PRO A 143 -4.89 21.92 6.17
CA PRO A 143 -6.13 22.35 5.52
C PRO A 143 -6.23 21.81 4.09
N LEU A 144 -7.26 21.00 3.82
CA LEU A 144 -7.61 20.48 2.50
C LEU A 144 -8.31 21.55 1.67
N ARG A 145 -7.86 21.75 0.43
CA ARG A 145 -8.38 22.76 -0.49
C ARG A 145 -8.89 22.09 -1.78
N THR A 146 -9.95 22.63 -2.38
CA THR A 146 -10.55 22.09 -3.63
C THR A 146 -9.73 22.40 -4.89
N GLY A 147 -8.70 23.24 -4.80
CA GLY A 147 -7.88 23.58 -5.95
C GLY A 147 -6.64 24.40 -5.60
N PRO A 148 -5.69 24.51 -6.55
CA PRO A 148 -4.50 25.32 -6.37
C PRO A 148 -4.89 26.79 -6.16
N GLY A 149 -4.41 27.39 -5.07
CA GLY A 149 -4.67 28.80 -4.74
C GLY A 149 -6.04 29.09 -4.10
N ALA A 150 -6.83 28.07 -3.75
CA ALA A 150 -8.07 28.28 -3.01
C ALA A 150 -7.78 28.90 -1.63
N ALA A 151 -8.41 30.05 -1.35
CA ALA A 151 -8.22 30.76 -0.09
C ALA A 151 -8.86 30.00 1.09
N GLU A 152 -9.97 29.30 0.83
CA GLU A 152 -10.76 28.61 1.84
C GLU A 152 -10.45 27.11 1.87
N ALA A 153 -10.30 26.59 3.09
CA ALA A 153 -10.20 25.16 3.33
C ALA A 153 -11.60 24.54 3.37
N VAL A 154 -11.75 23.36 2.77
CA VAL A 154 -12.99 22.56 2.85
C VAL A 154 -13.12 21.93 4.23
N ARG A 155 -12.00 21.39 4.73
CA ARG A 155 -11.82 20.86 6.06
C ARG A 155 -10.34 20.67 6.36
N ASP A 156 -10.00 20.43 7.60
CA ASP A 156 -8.66 19.97 7.98
C ASP A 156 -8.56 18.44 7.81
N LEU A 157 -7.43 18.00 7.28
CA LEU A 157 -7.03 16.60 7.31
C LEU A 157 -6.55 16.26 8.72
N ALA A 158 -7.01 15.15 9.27
CA ALA A 158 -6.54 14.66 10.56
C ALA A 158 -5.13 14.06 10.45
N GLU A 159 -4.41 14.01 11.56
CA GLU A 159 -3.19 13.22 11.64
C GLU A 159 -3.50 11.75 11.37
N LEU A 160 -2.62 11.09 10.59
CA LEU A 160 -2.73 9.73 10.07
C LEU A 160 -3.90 9.49 9.10
N GLU A 161 -4.59 10.53 8.65
CA GLU A 161 -5.62 10.39 7.64
C GLU A 161 -5.01 9.90 6.31
N VAL A 162 -5.65 8.91 5.70
CA VAL A 162 -5.22 8.28 4.46
C VAL A 162 -5.71 9.08 3.26
N LEU A 163 -4.79 9.40 2.37
CA LEU A 163 -5.03 10.15 1.15
C LEU A 163 -4.64 9.30 -0.06
N GLU A 164 -5.55 9.12 -0.99
CA GLU A 164 -5.26 8.52 -2.29
C GLU A 164 -4.73 9.62 -3.22
N VAL A 165 -3.53 9.43 -3.77
CA VAL A 165 -2.98 10.35 -4.77
C VAL A 165 -3.67 10.09 -6.12
N LEU A 166 -4.29 11.14 -6.68
CA LEU A 166 -4.97 11.07 -7.97
C LEU A 166 -4.04 11.34 -9.14
N ASP A 167 -2.90 11.99 -8.89
CA ASP A 167 -1.88 12.24 -9.89
C ASP A 167 -0.98 11.01 -10.07
N SER A 168 -0.65 10.64 -11.30
CA SER A 168 0.17 9.46 -11.60
C SER A 168 1.65 9.58 -11.19
N VAL A 169 2.06 10.73 -10.64
CA VAL A 169 3.43 11.02 -10.26
C VAL A 169 3.46 11.54 -8.82
N LEU A 170 4.28 10.90 -7.97
CA LEU A 170 4.58 11.40 -6.64
C LEU A 170 5.21 12.81 -6.76
N PRO A 171 4.70 13.80 -6.02
CA PRO A 171 5.23 15.15 -6.08
C PRO A 171 6.69 15.20 -5.62
N ALA A 172 7.48 16.07 -6.25
CA ALA A 172 8.70 16.54 -5.62
C ALA A 172 8.38 17.26 -4.29
N ALA A 173 9.34 17.29 -3.36
CA ALA A 173 9.17 18.00 -2.09
C ALA A 173 8.74 19.46 -2.33
N GLY A 174 7.60 19.86 -1.75
CA GLY A 174 7.01 21.19 -1.91
C GLY A 174 6.05 21.36 -3.10
N ALA A 175 5.84 20.33 -3.93
CA ALA A 175 4.83 20.38 -4.99
C ALA A 175 3.42 20.10 -4.46
N SER A 176 2.42 20.70 -5.11
CA SER A 176 1.00 20.44 -4.82
C SER A 176 0.54 19.17 -5.53
N VAL A 177 -0.27 18.37 -4.84
CA VAL A 177 -0.83 17.11 -5.35
C VAL A 177 -2.34 17.12 -5.23
N ARG A 178 -3.00 16.57 -6.24
CA ARG A 178 -4.42 16.24 -6.13
C ARG A 178 -4.57 14.92 -5.40
N VAL A 179 -5.23 14.99 -4.26
CA VAL A 179 -5.54 13.84 -3.43
C VAL A 179 -7.04 13.67 -3.30
N ARG A 180 -7.48 12.43 -3.12
CA ARG A 180 -8.79 12.08 -2.61
C ARG A 180 -8.61 11.65 -1.16
N ALA A 181 -9.25 12.36 -0.25
CA ALA A 181 -9.36 11.92 1.12
C ALA A 181 -10.55 10.94 1.25
N GLU A 182 -10.35 9.80 1.91
CA GLU A 182 -11.49 8.98 2.34
C GLU A 182 -12.27 9.75 3.42
N ALA A 183 -13.60 9.71 3.34
CA ALA A 183 -14.50 10.45 4.23
C ALA A 183 -14.75 9.71 5.54
#